data_AF-A0A950M3D3-F1
#
_entry.id   AF-A0A950M3D3-F1
#
_cell.length_a   1.000
_cell.length_b   1.000
_cell.length_c   1.000
_cell.angle_alpha   90.00
_cell.angle_beta   90.00
_cell.angle_gamma   90.00
#
_symmetry.space_group_name_H-M   'P 1'
#
loop_
_entity.id
_entity.type
_entity.pdbx_description
1 polymer ?
#
loop_
_entity_poly.entity_id
_entity_poly.type
_entity_poly.pdbx_seq_one_letter_code
_entity_poly.pdbx_strand_id
1 'polypeptide(L)'
;MAINVNLTSRLEEMVRQKVSSGLYTSASEVIREALRLMEERDRLRATKLDQLRQEVREGLESGPGTPSDAGEIKREGRRRRTGQTGSHPK
;
A
#
# COMPACT_ATOMS: atom_id res chain seq x y z
N MET A 1 -1.15 -1.72 -31.54
CA MET A 1 0.08 -0.94 -31.81
C MET A 1 1.27 -1.73 -31.27
N ALA A 2 2.37 -1.79 -32.01
CA ALA A 2 3.62 -2.38 -31.52
C ALA A 2 4.49 -1.28 -30.90
N ILE A 3 5.01 -1.51 -29.70
CA ILE A 3 5.94 -0.61 -29.02
C ILE A 3 7.32 -1.26 -29.06
N ASN A 4 8.33 -0.53 -29.53
CA ASN A 4 9.72 -0.96 -29.46
C ASN A 4 10.38 -0.30 -28.24
N VAL A 5 11.05 -1.09 -27.41
CA VAL A 5 11.64 -0.64 -26.14
C VAL A 5 13.03 -1.25 -26.03
N ASN A 6 14.03 -0.40 -25.77
CA ASN A 6 15.37 -0.86 -25.49
C ASN A 6 15.51 -1.22 -24.01
N LEU A 7 15.93 -2.45 -23.73
CA LEU A 7 16.20 -2.94 -22.39
C LEU A 7 17.70 -2.89 -22.09
N THR A 8 18.05 -2.66 -20.83
CA THR A 8 19.43 -2.89 -20.38
C THR A 8 19.74 -4.39 -20.38
N SER A 9 21.02 -4.76 -20.49
CA SER A 9 21.43 -6.17 -20.57
C SER A 9 20.89 -7.02 -19.41
N ARG A 10 20.84 -6.45 -18.20
CA ARG A 10 20.26 -7.10 -17.01
C ARG A 10 18.77 -7.40 -17.17
N LEU A 11 18.00 -6.46 -17.73
CA LEU A 11 16.56 -6.64 -17.93
C LEU A 11 16.29 -7.65 -19.04
N GLU A 12 17.07 -7.64 -20.12
CA GLU A 12 16.95 -8.66 -21.15
C GLU A 12 17.23 -10.06 -20.61
N GLU A 13 18.27 -10.23 -19.80
CA GLU A 13 18.60 -11.52 -19.18
C GLU A 13 17.45 -12.00 -18.29
N MET A 14 16.90 -11.12 -17.47
CA MET A 14 15.75 -11.43 -16.62
C MET A 14 14.53 -11.87 -17.46
N VAL A 15 14.22 -11.17 -18.56
CA VAL A 15 13.13 -11.54 -19.46
C VAL A 15 13.41 -12.90 -20.12
N ARG A 16 14.64 -13.13 -20.59
CA ARG A 16 15.04 -14.42 -21.18
C ARG A 16 14.88 -15.56 -20.19
N GLN A 17 15.33 -15.41 -18.95
CA GLN A 17 15.19 -16.42 -17.90
C GLN A 17 13.72 -16.72 -17.56
N LYS A 18 12.86 -15.69 -17.53
CA LYS A 18 11.42 -15.86 -17.29
C LYS A 18 10.73 -16.65 -18.40
N VAL A 19 11.07 -16.36 -19.66
CA VAL A 19 10.54 -17.13 -20.81
C VAL A 19 11.10 -18.55 -20.83
N SER A 20 12.40 -18.73 -20.63
CA SER A 20 13.03 -20.06 -20.66
C SER A 20 12.55 -20.98 -19.54
N SER A 21 12.05 -20.42 -18.43
CA SER A 21 11.41 -21.20 -17.36
C SER A 21 10.09 -21.86 -17.76
N GLY A 22 9.50 -21.48 -18.91
CA GLY A 22 8.20 -21.94 -19.37
C GLY A 22 7.01 -21.24 -18.70
N LEU A 23 7.25 -20.35 -17.71
CA LEU A 23 6.20 -19.60 -17.02
C LEU A 23 5.54 -18.54 -17.93
N TYR A 24 6.26 -18.09 -18.97
CA TYR A 24 5.76 -17.11 -19.94
C TYR A 24 6.10 -17.57 -21.35
N THR A 25 5.19 -17.30 -22.29
CA THR A 25 5.31 -17.71 -23.71
C THR A 25 6.13 -16.74 -24.55
N SER A 26 6.28 -15.49 -24.10
CA SER A 26 6.99 -14.44 -24.84
C SER A 26 7.49 -13.30 -23.97
N ALA A 27 8.49 -12.56 -24.46
CA ALA A 27 8.97 -11.33 -23.82
C ALA A 27 7.85 -10.29 -23.64
N SER A 28 6.96 -10.16 -24.63
CA SER A 28 5.81 -9.26 -24.57
C SER A 28 4.85 -9.61 -23.43
N GLU A 29 4.71 -10.89 -23.09
CA GLU A 29 3.90 -11.32 -21.95
C GLU A 29 4.54 -10.94 -20.62
N VAL A 30 5.85 -11.16 -20.47
CA VAL A 30 6.62 -10.74 -19.28
C VAL A 30 6.50 -9.23 -19.07
N ILE A 31 6.64 -8.44 -20.14
CA ILE A 31 6.55 -6.98 -20.07
C ILE A 31 5.13 -6.52 -19.70
N ARG A 32 4.08 -7.13 -20.28
CA ARG A 32 2.70 -6.81 -19.91
C ARG A 32 2.42 -7.08 -18.45
N GLU A 33 2.87 -8.22 -17.93
CA GLU A 33 2.68 -8.55 -16.51
C GLU A 33 3.46 -7.58 -15.61
N ALA A 34 4.70 -7.24 -15.98
CA ALA A 34 5.47 -6.25 -15.23
C ALA A 34 4.78 -4.87 -15.18
N LEU A 35 4.19 -4.43 -16.30
CA LEU A 35 3.43 -3.18 -16.35
C LEU A 35 2.13 -3.25 -15.54
N ARG A 36 1.43 -4.39 -15.57
CA ARG A 36 0.23 -4.62 -14.74
C ARG A 36 0.57 -4.52 -13.24
N LEU A 37 1.66 -5.16 -12.81
CA LEU A 37 2.14 -5.08 -11.42
C LEU A 37 2.58 -3.66 -11.05
N MET A 38 3.19 -2.93 -11.99
CA MET A 38 3.56 -1.53 -11.79
C MET A 38 2.31 -0.66 -11.59
N GLU A 39 1.29 -0.81 -12.44
CA GLU A 39 0.02 -0.09 -12.32
C GLU A 39 -0.69 -0.41 -11.00
N GLU A 40 -0.75 -1.69 -10.61
CA GLU A 40 -1.35 -2.09 -9.33
C GLU A 40 -0.66 -1.41 -8.14
N ARG A 41 0.66 -1.41 -8.13
CA ARG A 41 1.45 -0.75 -7.09
C ARG A 41 1.22 0.75 -7.07
N ASP A 42 1.11 1.40 -8.23
CA ASP A 42 0.88 2.83 -8.33
C ASP A 42 -0.53 3.20 -7.86
N ARG A 43 -1.56 2.39 -8.18
CA ARG A 43 -2.91 2.55 -7.63
C ARG A 43 -2.92 2.45 -6.11
N LEU A 44 -2.28 1.42 -5.54
CA LEU A 44 -2.20 1.24 -4.08
C LEU A 44 -1.51 2.42 -3.38
N ARG A 45 -0.43 2.96 -4.00
CA ARG A 45 0.25 4.16 -3.49
C ARG A 45 -0.65 5.39 -3.52
N ALA A 46 -1.38 5.59 -4.61
CA ALA A 46 -2.32 6.71 -4.74
C ALA A 46 -3.40 6.64 -3.67
N THR A 47 -4.05 5.47 -3.51
CA THR A 47 -5.07 5.26 -2.47
C THR A 47 -4.52 5.52 -1.06
N LYS A 48 -3.33 5.00 -0.75
CA LYS A 48 -2.71 5.22 0.56
C LYS A 48 -2.38 6.70 0.81
N LEU A 49 -1.93 7.41 -0.22
CA LEU A 49 -1.62 8.83 -0.11
C LEU A 49 -2.89 9.66 0.09
N ASP A 50 -3.98 9.32 -0.60
CA ASP A 50 -5.25 10.02 -0.45
C ASP A 50 -5.87 9.77 0.92
N GLN A 51 -5.79 8.53 1.43
CA GLN A 51 -6.19 8.21 2.80
C GLN A 51 -5.36 9.02 3.82
N LEU A 52 -4.04 9.07 3.67
CA LEU A 52 -3.18 9.85 4.57
C LEU A 52 -3.53 11.35 4.54
N ARG A 53 -3.80 11.90 3.36
CA ARG A 53 -4.24 13.30 3.22
C ARG A 53 -5.57 13.55 3.92
N GLN A 54 -6.49 12.58 3.86
CA GLN A 54 -7.76 12.66 4.58
C GLN A 54 -7.53 12.62 6.10
N GLU A 55 -6.77 11.66 6.61
CA GLU A 55 -6.47 11.54 8.05
C GLU A 55 -5.77 12.79 8.59
N VAL A 56 -4.84 13.39 7.83
CA VAL A 56 -4.20 14.65 8.20
C VAL A 56 -5.22 15.79 8.24
N ARG A 57 -6.12 15.88 7.25
CA ARG A 57 -7.17 16.91 7.22
C ARG A 57 -8.11 16.77 8.43
N GLU A 58 -8.58 15.56 8.70
CA GLU A 58 -9.40 15.25 9.87
C GLU A 58 -8.68 15.65 11.16
N GLY A 59 -7.38 15.37 11.28
CA GLY A 59 -6.55 15.81 12.40
C GLY A 59 -6.46 17.34 12.53
N LEU A 60 -6.26 18.06 11.43
CA LEU A 60 -6.22 19.53 11.43
C LEU A 60 -7.57 20.16 11.77
N GLU A 61 -8.66 19.55 11.34
CA GLU A 61 -10.04 19.98 11.61
C GLU A 61 -10.52 19.55 13.00
N SER A 62 -9.81 18.65 13.69
CA SER A 62 -10.16 18.15 15.04
C SER A 62 -9.97 19.17 16.17
N GLY A 63 -9.42 20.35 15.85
CA GLY A 63 -9.17 21.43 16.80
C GLY A 63 -7.68 21.60 17.15
N PRO A 64 -7.36 22.51 18.07
CA PRO A 64 -5.97 22.81 18.41
C PRO A 64 -5.29 21.61 19.09
N GLY A 65 -4.06 21.32 18.66
CA GLY A 65 -3.22 20.33 19.32
C GLY A 65 -2.95 20.71 20.78
N THR A 66 -3.11 19.76 21.69
CA THR A 66 -2.83 19.92 23.11
C THR A 66 -1.62 19.10 23.53
N PRO A 67 -0.85 19.52 24.55
CA PRO A 67 0.22 18.70 25.11
C PRO A 67 -0.32 17.33 25.51
N SER A 68 0.38 16.26 25.14
CA SER A 68 -0.05 14.89 25.40
C SER A 68 0.93 14.14 26.31
N ASP A 69 0.39 13.46 27.32
CA ASP A 69 1.12 12.51 28.17
C ASP A 69 0.80 11.08 27.73
N ALA A 70 1.82 10.35 27.26
CA ALA A 70 1.64 8.99 26.77
C ALA A 70 1.18 8.00 27.86
N GLY A 71 1.51 8.26 29.12
CA GLY A 71 1.06 7.48 30.28
C GLY A 71 -0.43 7.68 30.55
N GLU A 72 -0.92 8.92 30.52
CA GLU A 72 -2.34 9.25 30.64
C GLU A 72 -3.16 8.64 29.51
N ILE A 73 -2.71 8.80 28.26
CA ILE A 73 -3.39 8.21 27.09
C ILE A 73 -3.50 6.69 27.23
N LYS A 74 -2.42 6.02 27.66
CA LYS A 74 -2.45 4.56 27.88
C LYS A 74 -3.38 4.15 29.03
N ARG A 75 -3.41 4.90 30.13
CA ARG A 75 -4.33 4.65 31.26
C ARG A 75 -5.77 4.78 30.82
N GLU A 76 -6.10 5.85 30.11
CA GLU A 76 -7.43 6.12 29.58
C GLU A 76 -7.87 5.05 28.56
N GLY A 77 -6.99 4.70 27.62
CA GLY A 77 -7.26 3.63 26.65
C GLY A 77 -7.49 2.26 27.31
N ARG A 78 -6.80 1.95 28.43
CA ARG A 78 -7.05 0.72 29.20
C ARG A 78 -8.41 0.74 29.90
N ARG A 79 -8.80 1.86 30.51
CA ARG A 79 -10.12 2.05 31.15
C ARG A 79 -11.27 1.84 30.17
N ARG A 80 -11.16 2.41 28.97
CA ARG A 80 -12.17 2.25 27.90
C ARG A 80 -12.35 0.79 27.49
N ARG A 81 -11.26 0.03 27.33
CA ARG A 81 -11.33 -1.40 26.99
C ARG A 81 -12.00 -2.26 28.07
N THR A 82 -11.72 -1.99 29.34
CA THR A 82 -12.35 -2.71 30.46
C THR A 82 -13.85 -2.40 30.59
N GLY A 83 -14.29 -1.19 30.25
CA GLY A 83 -15.71 -0.82 30.24
C GLY A 83 -16.51 -1.40 29.07
N GLN A 84 -15.85 -1.65 27.93
CA GLN A 84 -16.50 -2.16 26.70
C GLN A 84 -16.71 -3.68 26.68
N THR A 85 -16.09 -4.41 27.63
CA THR A 85 -16.24 -5.87 27.75
C THR A 85 -17.58 -6.29 28.38
N GLY A 86 -18.41 -5.32 28.81
CA GLY A 86 -19.73 -5.57 29.43
C GLY A 86 -20.96 -5.36 28.54
N SER A 87 -20.81 -4.97 27.26
CA SER A 87 -21.94 -4.62 26.38
C SER A 87 -21.92 -5.40 25.05
N HIS A 88 -22.13 -6.71 25.14
CA HIS A 88 -22.62 -7.51 24.02
C HIS A 88 -23.81 -8.35 24.55
N PRO A 89 -25.06 -7.87 24.45
CA PRO A 89 -26.21 -8.72 24.71
C PRO A 89 -26.36 -9.71 23.55
N LYS A 90 -26.71 -10.96 23.88
CA LYS A 90 -27.03 -12.03 22.93
C LYS A 90 -28.20 -11.67 22.03
#